data_AF-A0A196SA63-F1
#
_entry.id   AF-A0A196SA63-F1
#
_cell.length_a   1.000
_cell.length_b   1.000
_cell.length_c   1.000
_cell.angle_alpha   90.00
_cell.angle_beta   90.00
_cell.angle_gamma   90.00
#
_symmetry.space_group_name_H-M   'P 1'
#
loop_
_entity.id
_entity.type
_entity.pdbx_description
1 polymer ?
#
loop_
_entity_poly.entity_id
_entity_poly.type
_entity_poly.pdbx_seq_one_letter_code
_entity_poly.pdbx_strand_id
1 'polypeptide(L)'
;MSKDRFIILRSYLDSRSTANVSLFETHLNELGIRYEEIEGTEPNNHDIRNDLFRLAEMKGGSREYPLFFILRSPDTIEFVGNWNTVQKLMDANNNPPSYLKQHPDIMTVSRLFFKEA
;
A
#
# COMPACT_ATOMS: atom_id res chain seq x y z
N MET A 1 7.55 -19.07 6.07
CA MET A 1 6.38 -18.24 5.71
C MET A 1 6.88 -16.87 5.32
N SER A 2 6.44 -16.32 4.18
CA SER A 2 6.86 -14.97 3.75
C SER A 2 6.57 -13.95 4.85
N LYS A 3 7.47 -12.98 5.06
CA LYS A 3 7.30 -11.87 6.02
C LYS A 3 6.68 -10.64 5.33
N ASP A 4 6.38 -10.73 4.05
CA ASP A 4 5.81 -9.65 3.27
C ASP A 4 4.50 -9.18 3.91
N ARG A 5 4.33 -7.85 3.94
CA ARG A 5 3.11 -7.17 4.34
C ARG A 5 3.08 -5.75 3.78
N PHE A 6 1.89 -5.20 3.61
CA PHE A 6 1.75 -3.77 3.40
C PHE A 6 2.06 -3.01 4.69
N ILE A 7 2.61 -1.81 4.56
CA ILE A 7 2.61 -0.79 5.60
C ILE A 7 1.69 0.32 5.11
N ILE A 8 0.71 0.69 5.93
CA ILE A 8 -0.25 1.75 5.66
C ILE A 8 0.06 2.90 6.60
N LEU A 9 0.68 3.95 6.08
CA LEU A 9 0.90 5.18 6.81
C LEU A 9 -0.35 6.06 6.66
N ARG A 10 -1.06 6.28 7.76
CA ARG A 10 -2.36 6.99 7.78
C ARG A 10 -2.40 8.06 8.86
N SER A 11 -3.50 8.83 8.85
CA SER A 11 -3.87 9.73 9.93
C SER A 11 -5.35 9.56 10.27
N TYR A 12 -5.69 9.20 11.51
CA TYR A 12 -7.07 9.22 12.01
C TYR A 12 -7.64 10.64 12.14
N LEU A 13 -6.81 11.68 12.11
CA LEU A 13 -7.26 13.07 12.08
C LEU A 13 -7.75 13.50 10.68
N ASP A 14 -7.49 12.70 9.64
CA ASP A 14 -8.02 12.88 8.29
C ASP A 14 -9.13 11.87 8.00
N SER A 15 -10.38 12.35 7.99
CA SER A 15 -11.55 11.51 7.73
C SER A 15 -11.58 10.92 6.32
N ARG A 16 -11.02 11.62 5.33
CA ARG A 16 -10.90 11.09 3.95
C ARG A 16 -9.87 9.96 3.90
N SER A 17 -8.74 10.12 4.60
CA SER A 17 -7.77 9.04 4.76
C SER A 17 -8.40 7.80 5.40
N THR A 18 -9.29 7.99 6.38
CA THR A 18 -9.89 6.88 7.12
C THR A 18 -10.79 6.00 6.26
N ALA A 19 -11.72 6.59 5.50
CA ALA A 19 -12.62 5.82 4.65
C ALA A 19 -11.89 5.04 3.54
N ASN A 20 -10.91 5.70 2.91
CA ASN A 20 -10.09 5.11 1.86
C ASN A 20 -9.27 3.92 2.36
N VAL A 21 -8.62 4.07 3.53
CA VAL A 21 -7.84 2.97 4.13
C VAL A 21 -8.73 1.77 4.44
N SER A 22 -9.93 1.98 5.00
CA SER A 22 -10.85 0.87 5.29
C SER A 22 -11.25 0.07 4.05
N LEU A 23 -11.47 0.73 2.90
CA LEU A 23 -11.74 0.04 1.64
C LEU A 23 -10.57 -0.83 1.20
N PHE A 24 -9.34 -0.32 1.33
CA PHE A 24 -8.15 -1.09 0.98
C PHE A 24 -7.93 -2.27 1.92
N GLU A 25 -8.13 -2.09 3.22
CA GLU A 25 -8.02 -3.15 4.22
C GLU A 25 -8.98 -4.30 3.93
N THR A 26 -10.24 -4.01 3.57
CA THR A 26 -11.20 -5.04 3.12
C THR A 26 -10.64 -5.82 1.94
N HIS A 27 -10.12 -5.13 0.92
CA HIS A 27 -9.54 -5.76 -0.27
C HIS A 27 -8.30 -6.61 0.05
N LEU A 28 -7.42 -6.15 0.94
CA LEU A 28 -6.27 -6.93 1.40
C LEU A 28 -6.69 -8.19 2.15
N ASN A 29 -7.70 -8.08 3.02
CA ASN A 29 -8.24 -9.20 3.77
C ASN A 29 -8.87 -10.27 2.85
N GLU A 30 -9.61 -9.87 1.82
CA GLU A 30 -10.16 -10.76 0.80
C GLU A 30 -9.06 -11.53 0.04
N LEU A 31 -7.91 -10.89 -0.19
CA LEU A 31 -6.75 -11.50 -0.84
C LEU A 31 -5.85 -12.31 0.12
N GLY A 32 -6.13 -12.29 1.42
CA GLY A 32 -5.27 -12.90 2.44
C GLY A 32 -3.91 -12.22 2.58
N ILE A 33 -3.81 -10.94 2.21
CA ILE A 33 -2.59 -10.15 2.29
C ILE A 33 -2.52 -9.44 3.66
N ARG A 34 -1.41 -9.63 4.37
CA ARG A 34 -1.18 -8.97 5.66
C ARG A 34 -0.80 -7.50 5.48
N TYR A 35 -1.12 -6.70 6.48
CA TYR A 35 -0.71 -5.32 6.58
C TYR A 35 -0.41 -4.90 8.02
N GLU A 36 0.26 -3.76 8.16
CA GLU A 36 0.54 -3.06 9.40
C GLU A 36 0.13 -1.60 9.23
N GLU A 37 -0.59 -1.05 10.20
CA GLU A 37 -0.95 0.37 10.22
C GLU A 37 0.06 1.16 11.05
N ILE A 38 0.47 2.31 10.53
CA ILE A 38 1.24 3.31 11.25
C ILE A 38 0.40 4.57 11.31
N GLU A 39 -0.07 4.91 12.52
CA GLU A 39 -0.71 6.18 12.77
C GLU A 39 0.34 7.29 12.83
N GLY A 40 0.38 8.12 11.79
CA GLY A 40 1.39 9.15 11.62
C GLY A 40 1.26 10.35 12.55
N THR A 41 0.11 10.55 13.21
CA THR A 41 -0.07 11.62 14.20
C THR A 41 0.34 11.19 15.62
N GLU A 42 0.54 9.89 15.85
CA GLU A 42 1.04 9.37 17.12
C GLU A 42 2.50 9.81 17.34
N PRO A 43 2.83 10.52 18.44
CA PRO A 43 4.18 11.00 18.70
C PRO A 43 5.25 9.91 18.69
N ASN A 44 4.93 8.71 19.19
CA ASN A 44 5.87 7.59 19.21
C ASN A 44 6.23 7.05 17.82
N ASN A 45 5.43 7.37 16.79
CA ASN A 45 5.69 6.99 15.40
C ASN A 45 6.44 8.09 14.61
N HIS A 46 6.89 9.16 15.28
CA HIS A 46 7.52 10.32 14.63
C HIS A 46 8.65 9.94 13.66
N ASP A 47 9.55 9.07 14.12
CA ASP A 47 10.76 8.73 13.36
C ASP A 47 10.42 7.83 12.17
N ILE A 48 9.67 6.74 12.40
CA ILE A 48 9.25 5.82 11.32
C ILE A 48 8.39 6.54 10.27
N ARG A 49 7.48 7.42 10.68
CA ARG A 49 6.71 8.26 9.77
C ARG A 49 7.61 9.14 8.91
N ASN A 50 8.58 9.81 9.52
CA ASN A 50 9.48 10.70 8.78
C ASN A 50 10.35 9.92 7.80
N ASP A 51 10.77 8.71 8.13
CA ASP A 51 11.53 7.85 7.22
C ASP A 51 10.68 7.38 6.04
N LEU A 52 9.42 6.97 6.29
CA LEU A 52 8.47 6.62 5.23
C LEU A 52 8.13 7.82 4.33
N PHE A 53 8.00 9.01 4.90
CA PHE A 53 7.83 10.25 4.12
C PHE A 53 9.03 10.56 3.24
N ARG A 54 10.25 10.47 3.77
CA ARG A 54 11.48 10.65 2.98
C ARG A 54 11.55 9.64 1.84
N LEU A 55 11.22 8.38 2.12
CA LEU A 55 11.17 7.34 1.09
C LEU A 55 10.16 7.67 -0.02
N ALA A 56 8.96 8.15 0.35
CA ALA A 56 7.95 8.56 -0.62
C ALA A 56 8.46 9.73 -1.49
N GLU A 57 9.04 10.77 -0.89
CA GLU A 57 9.61 11.92 -1.61
C GLU A 57 10.73 11.50 -2.57
N MET A 58 11.65 10.63 -2.12
CA MET A 58 12.73 10.07 -2.96
C MET A 58 12.21 9.28 -4.17
N LYS A 59 10.96 8.81 -4.11
CA LYS A 59 10.29 8.07 -5.18
C LYS A 59 9.28 8.92 -5.96
N GLY A 60 9.28 10.24 -5.76
CA GLY A 60 8.43 11.18 -6.47
C GLY A 60 7.02 11.34 -5.91
N GLY A 61 6.75 10.82 -4.71
CA GLY A 61 5.53 11.07 -3.95
C GLY A 61 5.61 12.36 -3.12
N SER A 62 4.55 12.64 -2.36
CA SER A 62 4.42 13.77 -1.45
C SER A 62 4.19 13.30 -0.01
N ARG A 63 4.39 14.19 0.96
CA ARG A 63 4.09 13.95 2.38
C ARG A 63 2.60 14.15 2.64
N GLU A 64 1.80 13.16 2.28
CA GLU A 64 0.36 13.16 2.47
C GLU A 64 -0.11 11.88 3.16
N TYR A 65 -1.39 11.80 3.49
CA TYR A 65 -2.01 10.57 3.98
C TYR A 65 -3.20 10.20 3.09
N PRO A 66 -3.48 8.90 2.90
CA PRO A 66 -2.64 7.77 3.28
C PRO A 66 -1.51 7.51 2.26
N LEU A 67 -0.41 6.94 2.72
CA LEU A 67 0.66 6.39 1.87
C LEU A 67 0.82 4.90 2.12
N PHE A 68 1.15 4.18 1.06
CA PHE A 68 1.20 2.72 1.05
C PHE A 68 2.58 2.25 0.65
N PHE A 69 3.07 1.24 1.37
CA PHE A 69 4.38 0.64 1.17
C PHE A 69 4.27 -0.88 1.28
N ILE A 70 5.27 -1.60 0.78
CA ILE A 70 5.42 -3.04 1.01
C ILE A 70 6.75 -3.29 1.70
N LEU A 71 6.69 -3.92 2.86
CA LEU A 71 7.86 -4.47 3.52
C LEU A 71 8.13 -5.86 2.93
N ARG A 72 9.23 -6.04 2.20
CA ARG A 72 9.66 -7.32 1.59
C ARG A 72 10.58 -8.11 2.49
N SER A 73 11.44 -7.39 3.20
CA SER A 73 12.37 -7.92 4.17
C SER A 73 12.53 -6.87 5.27
N PRO A 74 13.09 -7.20 6.44
CA PRO A 74 13.33 -6.22 7.51
C PRO A 74 14.02 -4.93 7.03
N ASP A 75 14.85 -5.04 5.98
CA ASP A 75 15.66 -3.93 5.45
C ASP A 75 15.16 -3.43 4.08
N THR A 76 14.01 -3.90 3.60
CA THR A 76 13.51 -3.56 2.25
C THR A 76 12.06 -3.11 2.30
N ILE A 77 11.87 -1.80 2.19
CA ILE A 77 10.57 -1.15 2.04
C ILE A 77 10.46 -0.60 0.62
N GLU A 78 9.44 -1.04 -0.11
CA GLU A 78 9.07 -0.54 -1.43
C GLU A 78 7.94 0.50 -1.29
N PHE A 79 8.10 1.69 -1.86
CA PHE A 79 7.01 2.67 -1.95
C PHE A 79 6.03 2.25 -3.05
N VAL A 80 4.74 2.22 -2.73
CA VAL A 80 3.67 1.90 -3.68
C VAL A 80 3.03 3.17 -4.21
N GLY A 81 2.64 4.09 -3.32
CA GLY A 81 1.99 5.33 -3.73
C GLY A 81 1.02 5.87 -2.68
N ASN A 82 0.20 6.81 -3.11
CA ASN A 82 -0.93 7.34 -2.35
C ASN A 82 -2.23 6.59 -2.68
N TRP A 83 -3.35 7.10 -2.18
CA TRP A 83 -4.67 6.52 -2.46
C TRP A 83 -4.98 6.38 -3.94
N ASN A 84 -4.72 7.41 -4.77
CA ASN A 84 -5.02 7.36 -6.20
C ASN A 84 -4.29 6.22 -6.91
N THR A 85 -3.05 5.93 -6.50
CA THR A 85 -2.29 4.80 -7.03
C THR A 85 -2.91 3.47 -6.62
N VAL A 86 -3.20 3.30 -5.33
CA VAL A 86 -3.73 2.02 -4.82
C VAL A 86 -5.13 1.75 -5.32
N GLN A 87 -5.98 2.77 -5.43
CA GLN A 87 -7.32 2.64 -6.00
C GLN A 87 -7.27 2.10 -7.44
N LYS A 88 -6.37 2.63 -8.29
CA LYS A 88 -6.19 2.10 -9.66
C LYS A 88 -5.78 0.63 -9.66
N LEU A 89 -4.93 0.22 -8.73
CA LEU A 89 -4.49 -1.18 -8.59
C LEU A 89 -5.64 -2.09 -8.13
N MET A 90 -6.51 -1.59 -7.24
CA MET A 90 -7.72 -2.29 -6.79
C MET A 90 -8.72 -2.44 -7.94
N ASP A 91 -8.99 -1.34 -8.65
CA ASP A 91 -9.88 -1.33 -9.81
C ASP A 91 -9.40 -2.29 -10.90
N ALA A 92 -8.08 -2.34 -11.14
CA ALA A 92 -7.47 -3.28 -12.06
C ALA A 92 -7.66 -4.75 -11.64
N ASN A 93 -7.69 -5.03 -10.33
CA ASN A 93 -7.91 -6.38 -9.78
C ASN A 93 -9.32 -6.93 -10.10
N ASN A 94 -10.29 -6.07 -10.42
CA ASN A 94 -11.65 -6.47 -10.79
C ASN A 94 -11.76 -7.00 -12.22
N ASN A 95 -10.69 -6.93 -13.03
CA ASN A 95 -10.68 -7.52 -14.36
C ASN A 95 -10.68 -9.05 -14.29
N PRO A 96 -11.30 -9.74 -15.27
CA PRO A 96 -11.30 -11.21 -15.31
C PRO A 96 -9.87 -11.78 -15.37
N PRO A 97 -9.59 -12.94 -14.73
CA PRO A 97 -8.26 -13.56 -14.78
C PRO A 97 -7.76 -13.85 -16.20
N SER A 98 -8.66 -14.18 -17.13
CA SER A 98 -8.31 -14.39 -18.55
C SER A 98 -7.83 -13.10 -19.23
N TYR A 99 -8.42 -11.95 -18.89
CA TYR A 99 -8.01 -10.65 -19.39
C TYR A 99 -6.65 -10.26 -18.83
N LEU A 100 -6.46 -10.38 -17.51
CA LEU A 100 -5.18 -10.08 -16.86
C LEU A 100 -4.04 -10.93 -17.42
N LYS A 101 -4.28 -12.22 -17.73
CA LYS A 101 -3.27 -13.08 -18.38
C LYS A 101 -2.84 -12.58 -19.76
N GLN A 102 -3.73 -11.95 -20.51
CA GLN A 102 -3.42 -11.39 -21.84
C GLN A 102 -2.76 -10.01 -21.74
N HIS A 103 -2.89 -9.33 -20.59
CA HIS A 103 -2.34 -8.01 -20.32
C HIS A 103 -1.42 -8.04 -19.09
N PRO A 104 -0.21 -8.63 -19.21
CA PRO A 104 0.74 -8.74 -18.10
C PRO A 104 1.28 -7.38 -17.63
N ASP A 105 1.17 -6.35 -18.46
CA ASP A 105 1.53 -4.96 -18.16
C ASP A 105 0.58 -4.29 -17.16
N ILE A 106 -0.66 -4.79 -17.03
CA ILE A 106 -1.62 -4.28 -16.04
C ILE A 106 -1.18 -4.74 -14.65
N MET A 107 -0.67 -3.80 -13.86
CA MET A 107 -0.35 -4.03 -12.46
C MET A 107 -1.63 -4.03 -11.62
N THR A 108 -1.69 -4.96 -10.67
CA THR A 108 -2.80 -5.06 -9.71
C THR A 108 -2.25 -5.24 -8.29
N VAL A 109 -3.10 -5.12 -7.27
CA VAL A 109 -2.66 -5.35 -5.87
C VAL A 109 -2.04 -6.74 -5.70
N SER A 110 -2.69 -7.77 -6.26
CA SER A 110 -2.21 -9.15 -6.14
C SER A 110 -0.86 -9.36 -6.84
N ARG A 111 -0.69 -8.83 -8.06
CA ARG A 111 0.57 -8.92 -8.81
C ARG A 111 1.70 -8.18 -8.13
N LEU A 112 1.41 -6.98 -7.64
CA LEU A 112 2.36 -6.16 -6.90
C LEU A 112 2.85 -6.91 -5.67
N PHE A 113 1.94 -7.55 -4.92
CA PHE A 113 2.30 -8.22 -3.68
C PHE A 113 2.98 -9.58 -3.91
N PHE A 114 2.40 -10.46 -4.72
CA PHE A 114 2.89 -11.82 -4.84
C PHE A 114 4.06 -12.00 -5.80
N LYS A 115 4.42 -10.97 -6.60
CA LYS A 115 5.43 -11.01 -7.69
C LYS A 115 5.36 -12.36 -8.41
N GLU A 116 4.49 -12.48 -9.44
CA GLU A 116 4.40 -13.72 -10.24
C GLU A 116 5.81 -14.25 -10.54
N ALA A 117 6.11 -15.46 -10.06
CA ALA A 117 7.39 -16.13 -10.25
C ALA A 117 7.55 -16.61 -11.70
#